data_AF-A2FF30-F1
#
_entry.id   AF-A2FF30-F1
#
_cell.length_a   1.000
_cell.length_b   1.000
_cell.length_c   1.000
_cell.angle_alpha   90.00
_cell.angle_beta   90.00
_cell.angle_gamma   90.00
#
_symmetry.space_group_name_H-M   'P 1'
#
loop_
_entity.id
_entity.type
_entity.pdbx_description
1 polymer ?
#
loop_
_entity_poly.entity_id
_entity_poly.type
_entity_poly.pdbx_seq_one_letter_code
_entity_poly.pdbx_strand_id
1 'polypeptide(L)'
;MSSSERSKNENGCDFISIKPIEVFEYPSQASKIIWSVNSKNILQVFSQIIEFVTNNKISIQMSLYLIKVISRIRIKDIKLFTELYQKILNQFSCIQFENFEPAIDGDEILHLNSTESPFYYIAWDKVDDLKSKFPNLDINEETIAITPLDCAIKYGSEFCFNYLKNLGAKYTCKSKMYAVQGGNINIFMQMIEDGKSFDDMIYTALKYRNYEIAGGIIIVVWRF
;
A
#
# COMPACT_ATOMS: atom_id res chain seq x y z
N MET A 1 -24.47 -38.28 -7.16
CA MET A 1 -24.53 -36.81 -7.31
C MET A 1 -24.86 -36.23 -5.95
N SER A 2 -23.86 -35.74 -5.24
CA SER A 2 -24.07 -35.01 -3.98
C SER A 2 -23.41 -33.65 -4.12
N SER A 3 -24.26 -32.65 -4.30
CA SER A 3 -23.92 -31.23 -4.36
C SER A 3 -23.53 -30.76 -2.96
N SER A 4 -22.24 -30.47 -2.77
CA SER A 4 -21.78 -29.74 -1.59
C SER A 4 -21.98 -28.24 -1.82
N GLU A 5 -23.00 -27.67 -1.17
CA GLU A 5 -23.13 -26.23 -1.00
C GLU A 5 -21.96 -25.72 -0.14
N ARG A 6 -21.06 -24.93 -0.75
CA ARG A 6 -20.10 -24.10 -0.02
C ARG A 6 -20.84 -22.87 0.48
N SER A 7 -21.00 -22.76 1.80
CA SER A 7 -21.46 -21.56 2.48
C SER A 7 -20.47 -20.41 2.24
N LYS A 8 -20.92 -19.36 1.54
CA LYS A 8 -20.23 -18.06 1.50
C LYS A 8 -20.49 -17.33 2.82
N ASN A 9 -19.59 -17.51 3.78
CA ASN A 9 -19.50 -16.59 4.90
C ASN A 9 -18.53 -15.47 4.51
N GLU A 10 -19.04 -14.44 3.83
CA GLU A 10 -18.36 -13.15 3.67
C GLU A 10 -18.43 -12.39 5.00
N ASN A 11 -17.75 -12.91 6.04
CA ASN A 11 -17.44 -12.12 7.22
C ASN A 11 -16.13 -11.39 6.95
N GLY A 12 -16.19 -10.35 6.11
CA GLY A 12 -15.10 -9.39 6.01
C GLY A 12 -14.81 -8.87 7.41
N CYS A 13 -13.64 -9.19 7.96
CA CYS A 13 -13.25 -8.70 9.28
C CYS A 13 -13.14 -7.18 9.21
N ASP A 14 -14.04 -6.49 9.91
CA ASP A 14 -14.04 -5.04 9.96
C ASP A 14 -12.98 -4.58 10.98
N PHE A 15 -11.82 -4.16 10.48
CA PHE A 15 -10.64 -3.75 11.27
C PHE A 15 -10.83 -2.42 12.02
N ILE A 16 -11.99 -1.77 11.87
CA ILE A 16 -12.29 -0.45 12.43
C ILE A 16 -12.30 -0.45 13.97
N SER A 17 -12.38 -1.61 14.65
CA SER A 17 -12.61 -1.68 16.09
C SER A 17 -11.37 -1.64 17.00
N ILE A 18 -10.13 -1.75 16.49
CA ILE A 18 -8.93 -1.66 17.34
C ILE A 18 -8.62 -0.19 17.65
N LYS A 19 -8.70 0.19 18.94
CA LYS A 19 -8.30 1.52 19.39
C LYS A 19 -6.77 1.61 19.50
N PRO A 20 -6.09 2.53 18.79
CA PRO A 20 -4.66 2.77 18.99
C PRO A 20 -4.37 3.17 20.44
N ILE A 21 -3.14 2.94 20.91
CA ILE A 21 -2.63 3.63 22.09
C ILE A 21 -2.83 5.13 21.83
N GLU A 22 -3.33 5.89 22.81
CA GLU A 22 -3.79 7.28 22.65
C GLU A 22 -2.76 8.17 21.92
N VAL A 23 -1.47 7.97 22.18
CA VAL A 23 -0.34 8.66 21.54
C VAL A 23 -0.27 8.45 20.02
N PHE A 24 -0.74 7.31 19.51
CA PHE A 24 -0.74 6.95 18.09
C PHE A 24 -2.10 7.14 17.42
N GLU A 25 -3.14 7.55 18.15
CA GLU A 25 -4.48 7.70 17.60
C GLU A 25 -4.50 8.68 16.42
N TYR A 26 -4.02 9.91 16.64
CA TYR A 26 -3.99 10.93 15.60
C TYR A 26 -2.95 10.68 14.50
N PRO A 27 -1.71 10.25 14.79
CA PRO A 27 -0.77 9.82 13.74
C PRO A 27 -1.32 8.69 12.86
N SER A 28 -2.07 7.73 13.43
CA SER A 28 -2.69 6.64 12.69
C SER A 28 -3.80 7.16 11.77
N GLN A 29 -4.68 8.02 12.28
CA GLN A 29 -5.72 8.67 11.47
C GLN A 29 -5.11 9.50 10.33
N ALA A 30 -4.11 10.33 10.63
CA ALA A 30 -3.41 11.12 9.62
C ALA A 30 -2.74 10.24 8.55
N SER A 31 -2.10 9.15 8.97
CA SER A 31 -1.52 8.17 8.05
C SER A 31 -2.58 7.57 7.12
N LYS A 32 -3.75 7.17 7.64
CA LYS A 32 -4.86 6.66 6.83
C LYS A 32 -5.35 7.67 5.79
N ILE A 33 -5.47 8.94 6.20
CA ILE A 33 -5.85 10.04 5.30
C ILE A 33 -4.80 10.22 4.19
N ILE A 34 -3.50 10.22 4.53
CA ILE A 34 -2.40 10.36 3.56
C ILE A 34 -2.34 9.15 2.61
N TRP A 35 -2.56 7.94 3.11
CA TRP A 35 -2.67 6.73 2.29
C TRP A 35 -3.79 6.80 1.26
N SER A 36 -4.85 7.58 1.52
CA SER A 36 -5.98 7.73 0.60
C SER A 36 -5.76 8.74 -0.53
N VAL A 37 -4.61 9.44 -0.56
CA VAL A 37 -4.33 10.50 -1.55
C VAL A 37 -4.44 9.98 -2.98
N ASN A 38 -5.16 10.74 -3.80
CA ASN A 38 -5.29 10.59 -5.25
C ASN A 38 -5.58 11.97 -5.89
N SER A 39 -5.64 12.01 -7.22
CA SER A 39 -5.87 13.25 -7.96
C SER A 39 -7.23 13.93 -7.70
N LYS A 40 -8.23 13.19 -7.20
CA LYS A 40 -9.58 13.71 -6.94
C LYS A 40 -9.73 14.29 -5.54
N ASN A 41 -8.97 13.82 -4.55
CA ASN A 41 -9.17 14.16 -3.15
C ASN A 41 -8.00 14.92 -2.49
N ILE A 42 -6.94 15.28 -3.23
CA ILE A 42 -5.74 15.91 -2.66
C ILE A 42 -6.05 17.18 -1.84
N LEU A 43 -7.00 18.01 -2.27
CA LEU A 43 -7.41 19.22 -1.54
C LEU A 43 -8.16 18.90 -0.24
N GLN A 44 -8.98 17.86 -0.25
CA GLN A 44 -9.70 17.38 0.94
C GLN A 44 -8.70 16.81 1.95
N VAL A 45 -7.79 15.95 1.49
CA VAL A 45 -6.71 15.39 2.32
C VAL A 45 -5.86 16.51 2.91
N PHE A 46 -5.45 17.48 2.10
CA PHE A 46 -4.74 18.66 2.56
C PHE A 46 -5.48 19.36 3.70
N SER A 47 -6.77 19.67 3.52
CA SER A 47 -7.59 20.36 4.53
C SER A 47 -7.66 19.58 5.84
N GLN A 48 -7.84 18.25 5.79
CA GLN A 48 -7.86 17.42 6.98
C GLN A 48 -6.51 17.39 7.70
N ILE A 49 -5.40 17.33 6.97
CA ILE A 49 -4.06 17.37 7.58
C ILE A 49 -3.79 18.74 8.23
N ILE A 50 -4.23 19.83 7.61
CA ILE A 50 -4.15 21.16 8.22
C ILE A 50 -4.95 21.21 9.52
N GLU A 51 -6.18 20.70 9.54
CA GLU A 51 -7.00 20.62 10.76
C GLU A 51 -6.32 19.83 11.88
N PHE A 52 -5.65 18.72 11.55
CA PHE A 52 -4.92 17.93 12.54
C PHE A 52 -3.75 18.72 13.13
N VAL A 53 -3.04 19.48 12.30
CA VAL A 53 -1.90 20.28 12.75
C VAL A 53 -2.37 21.48 13.57
N THR A 54 -3.37 22.24 13.11
CA THR A 54 -3.84 23.45 13.80
C THR A 54 -4.48 23.17 15.15
N ASN A 55 -5.10 22.00 15.30
CA ASN A 55 -5.67 21.53 16.57
C ASN A 55 -4.64 20.83 17.47
N ASN A 56 -3.34 20.87 17.14
CA ASN A 56 -2.25 20.21 17.87
C ASN A 56 -2.45 18.69 18.05
N LYS A 57 -3.21 18.04 17.16
CA LYS A 57 -3.40 16.58 17.15
C LYS A 57 -2.15 15.87 16.65
N ILE A 58 -1.42 16.49 15.72
CA ILE A 58 -0.08 16.07 15.25
C ILE A 58 0.79 17.30 15.00
N SER A 59 2.12 17.14 15.03
CA SER A 59 3.04 18.20 14.62
C SER A 59 3.18 18.28 13.10
N ILE A 60 3.57 19.45 12.57
CA ILE A 60 3.92 19.61 11.15
C ILE A 60 4.99 18.59 10.73
N GLN A 61 6.03 18.42 11.57
CA GLN A 61 7.11 17.47 11.33
C GLN A 61 6.59 16.03 11.18
N MET A 62 5.63 15.62 12.01
CA MET A 62 5.02 14.30 11.89
C MET A 62 4.27 14.15 10.56
N SER A 63 3.48 15.14 10.15
CA SER A 63 2.77 15.13 8.86
C SER A 63 3.73 14.99 7.68
N LEU A 64 4.79 15.82 7.65
CA LEU A 64 5.81 15.78 6.59
C LEU A 64 6.55 14.44 6.58
N TYR A 65 6.87 13.89 7.75
CA TYR A 65 7.50 12.58 7.88
C TYR A 65 6.59 11.45 7.37
N LEU A 66 5.30 11.46 7.71
CA LEU A 66 4.34 10.47 7.21
C LEU A 66 4.24 10.52 5.68
N ILE A 67 4.13 11.72 5.09
CA ILE A 67 4.13 11.90 3.63
C ILE A 67 5.40 11.33 3.01
N LYS A 68 6.58 11.64 3.58
CA LYS A 68 7.87 11.13 3.11
C LYS A 68 7.99 9.61 3.17
N VAL A 69 7.47 8.97 4.22
CA VAL A 69 7.47 7.50 4.33
C VAL A 69 6.52 6.88 3.31
N ILE A 70 5.29 7.38 3.21
CA ILE A 70 4.27 6.82 2.33
C ILE A 70 4.63 7.03 0.85
N SER A 71 5.20 8.18 0.50
CA SER A 71 5.60 8.49 -0.88
C SER A 71 6.68 7.56 -1.42
N ARG A 72 7.54 7.01 -0.54
CA ARG A 72 8.55 6.01 -0.91
C ARG A 72 7.94 4.66 -1.26
N ILE A 73 6.73 4.39 -0.76
CA ILE A 73 6.02 3.14 -1.03
C ILE A 73 5.14 3.31 -2.26
N ARG A 74 4.37 4.40 -2.31
CA ARG A 74 3.45 4.72 -3.41
C ARG A 74 4.13 5.55 -4.49
N ILE A 75 5.18 4.99 -5.11
CA ILE A 75 6.01 5.74 -6.06
C ILE A 75 5.22 6.26 -7.27
N LYS A 76 4.15 5.54 -7.65
CA LYS A 76 3.25 5.94 -8.76
C LYS A 76 2.59 7.30 -8.52
N ASP A 77 2.38 7.64 -7.25
CA ASP A 77 1.69 8.83 -6.79
C ASP A 77 2.68 9.90 -6.31
N ILE A 78 3.97 9.75 -6.60
CA ILE A 78 5.03 10.64 -6.08
C ILE A 78 4.76 12.12 -6.39
N LYS A 79 4.20 12.42 -7.58
CA LYS A 79 3.82 13.78 -7.96
C LYS A 79 2.74 14.36 -7.03
N LEU A 80 1.74 13.56 -6.67
CA LEU A 80 0.67 13.96 -5.75
C LEU A 80 1.21 14.17 -4.34
N PHE A 81 2.10 13.29 -3.85
CA PHE A 81 2.72 13.46 -2.55
C PHE A 81 3.62 14.68 -2.49
N THR A 82 4.40 14.97 -3.54
CA THR A 82 5.18 16.20 -3.65
C THR A 82 4.28 17.44 -3.62
N GLU A 83 3.17 17.43 -4.35
CA GLU A 83 2.21 18.55 -4.31
C GLU A 83 1.62 18.75 -2.91
N LEU A 84 1.17 17.67 -2.26
CA LEU A 84 0.64 17.72 -0.90
C LEU A 84 1.69 18.26 0.09
N TYR A 85 2.93 17.78 -0.01
CA TYR A 85 4.06 18.21 0.82
C TYR A 85 4.31 19.72 0.66
N GLN A 86 4.37 20.21 -0.58
CA GLN A 86 4.59 21.63 -0.86
C GLN A 86 3.44 22.51 -0.37
N LYS A 87 2.19 22.08 -0.53
CA LYS A 87 1.03 22.81 0.00
C LYS A 87 1.11 22.97 1.53
N ILE A 88 1.50 21.91 2.24
CA ILE A 88 1.68 21.96 3.70
C ILE A 88 2.82 22.89 4.10
N LEU A 89 3.98 22.80 3.44
CA LEU A 89 5.11 23.70 3.71
C LEU A 89 4.74 25.17 3.53
N ASN A 90 4.05 25.49 2.41
CA ASN A 90 3.61 26.85 2.10
C ASN A 90 2.62 27.37 3.14
N GLN A 91 1.65 26.55 3.56
CA GLN A 91 0.64 26.92 4.55
C GLN A 91 1.24 27.35 5.90
N PHE A 92 2.33 26.72 6.33
CA PHE A 92 2.99 27.02 7.60
C PHE A 92 4.27 27.86 7.45
N SER A 93 4.52 28.41 6.26
CA SER A 93 5.70 29.24 5.96
C SER A 93 7.02 28.58 6.41
N CYS A 94 7.12 27.27 6.22
CA CYS A 94 8.25 26.46 6.69
C CYS A 94 9.42 26.53 5.69
N ILE A 95 10.24 27.58 5.78
CA ILE A 95 11.28 27.90 4.77
C ILE A 95 12.55 27.02 4.90
N GLN A 96 12.77 26.32 6.03
CA GLN A 96 14.07 25.68 6.34
C GLN A 96 14.10 24.15 6.29
N PHE A 97 13.04 23.46 5.85
CA PHE A 97 13.13 22.00 5.76
C PHE A 97 14.01 21.58 4.58
N GLU A 98 14.93 20.64 4.84
CA GLU A 98 15.73 19.97 3.82
C GLU A 98 14.85 19.59 2.62
N ASN A 99 15.38 19.82 1.41
CA ASN A 99 14.69 19.53 0.16
C ASN A 99 14.06 18.13 0.23
N PHE A 100 12.77 18.05 -0.11
CA PHE A 100 12.08 16.79 -0.23
C PHE A 100 12.68 16.02 -1.40
N GLU A 101 13.69 15.21 -1.09
CA GLU A 101 14.23 14.23 -2.02
C GLU A 101 13.56 12.89 -1.73
N PRO A 102 12.62 12.47 -2.57
CA PRO A 102 12.14 11.11 -2.49
C PRO A 102 13.34 10.21 -2.78
N ALA A 103 13.67 9.36 -1.80
CA ALA A 103 14.67 8.32 -1.99
C ALA A 103 14.04 7.28 -2.91
N ILE A 104 14.19 7.48 -4.22
CA ILE A 104 13.73 6.53 -5.22
C ILE A 104 14.97 5.80 -5.74
N ASP A 105 14.95 4.48 -5.67
CA ASP A 105 15.95 3.64 -6.31
C ASP A 105 15.80 3.74 -7.83
N GLY A 106 16.85 4.18 -8.53
CA GLY A 106 16.79 4.48 -9.96
C GLY A 106 16.37 3.28 -10.80
N ASP A 107 16.78 2.07 -10.41
CA ASP A 107 16.46 0.84 -11.13
C ASP A 107 14.96 0.48 -11.00
N GLU A 108 14.36 0.73 -9.84
CA GLU A 108 12.92 0.52 -9.61
C GLU A 108 12.07 1.45 -10.49
N ILE A 109 12.53 2.69 -10.73
CA ILE A 109 11.86 3.66 -11.61
C ILE A 109 11.88 3.19 -13.06
N LEU A 110 13.03 2.69 -13.53
CA LEU A 110 13.21 2.31 -14.94
C LEU A 110 12.26 1.17 -15.32
N HIS A 111 12.13 0.15 -14.47
CA HIS A 111 11.21 -0.96 -14.71
C HIS A 111 9.74 -0.55 -14.66
N LEU A 112 9.38 0.36 -13.75
CA LEU A 112 8.00 0.86 -13.60
C LEU A 112 7.56 1.87 -14.66
N ASN A 113 8.49 2.43 -15.42
CA ASN A 113 8.20 3.40 -16.47
C ASN A 113 8.31 2.82 -17.88
N SER A 114 8.85 1.61 -18.04
CA SER A 114 8.94 0.97 -19.34
C SER A 114 7.60 0.35 -19.76
N THR A 115 6.92 0.97 -20.73
CA THR A 115 5.67 0.43 -21.31
C THR A 115 5.87 -0.86 -22.09
N GLU A 116 7.12 -1.29 -22.32
CA GLU A 116 7.45 -2.57 -22.93
C GLU A 116 7.55 -3.70 -21.90
N SER A 117 7.48 -3.37 -20.61
CA SER A 117 7.55 -4.34 -19.52
C SER A 117 6.16 -4.73 -19.02
N PRO A 118 5.85 -6.02 -18.78
CA PRO A 118 4.60 -6.41 -18.13
C PRO A 118 4.47 -5.84 -16.71
N PHE A 119 5.58 -5.61 -16.02
CA PHE A 119 5.61 -5.03 -14.68
C PHE A 119 5.05 -3.60 -14.62
N TYR A 120 5.16 -2.83 -15.71
CA TYR A 120 4.49 -1.53 -15.83
C TYR A 120 2.98 -1.70 -15.69
N TYR A 121 2.36 -2.55 -16.53
CA TYR A 121 0.90 -2.73 -16.52
C TYR A 121 0.41 -3.34 -15.23
N ILE A 122 1.18 -4.27 -14.65
CA ILE A 122 0.88 -4.84 -13.33
C ILE A 122 0.89 -3.75 -12.28
N ALA A 123 1.97 -2.98 -12.17
CA ALA A 123 2.05 -1.91 -11.18
C ALA A 123 0.94 -0.89 -11.39
N TRP A 124 0.62 -0.48 -12.61
CA TRP A 124 -0.46 0.48 -12.86
C TRP A 124 -1.89 -0.12 -12.80
N ASP A 125 -2.01 -1.40 -12.43
CA ASP A 125 -3.26 -2.18 -12.34
C ASP A 125 -4.10 -2.18 -13.63
N LYS A 126 -3.41 -2.17 -14.78
CA LYS A 126 -3.99 -2.15 -16.14
C LYS A 126 -4.15 -3.56 -16.69
N VAL A 127 -5.00 -4.35 -16.05
CA VAL A 127 -5.13 -5.80 -16.33
C VAL A 127 -5.53 -6.11 -17.79
N ASP A 128 -6.37 -5.28 -18.40
CA ASP A 128 -6.83 -5.52 -19.78
C ASP A 128 -5.73 -5.23 -20.81
N ASP A 129 -4.96 -4.16 -20.59
CA ASP A 129 -3.78 -3.84 -21.40
C ASP A 129 -2.70 -4.93 -21.25
N LEU A 130 -2.50 -5.43 -20.02
CA LEU A 130 -1.57 -6.52 -19.72
C LEU A 130 -1.93 -7.78 -20.52
N LYS A 131 -3.21 -8.21 -20.48
CA LYS A 131 -3.71 -9.37 -21.23
C LYS A 131 -3.52 -9.22 -22.73
N SER A 132 -3.83 -8.03 -23.25
CA SER A 132 -3.76 -7.74 -24.68
C SER A 132 -2.32 -7.76 -25.20
N LYS A 133 -1.39 -7.13 -24.46
CA LYS A 133 0.01 -6.98 -24.89
C LYS A 133 0.88 -8.19 -24.59
N PHE A 134 0.60 -8.93 -23.52
CA PHE A 134 1.41 -10.06 -23.07
C PHE A 134 0.55 -11.34 -22.92
N PRO A 135 -0.01 -11.87 -24.02
CA PRO A 135 -0.88 -13.05 -23.97
C PRO A 135 -0.15 -14.32 -23.49
N ASN A 136 1.18 -14.37 -23.65
CA ASN A 136 2.05 -15.46 -23.22
C ASN A 136 2.92 -15.05 -22.03
N LEU A 137 2.42 -14.19 -21.14
CA LEU A 137 3.14 -13.76 -19.94
C LEU A 137 3.58 -14.98 -19.12
N ASP A 138 4.87 -15.11 -18.87
CA ASP A 138 5.37 -16.07 -17.90
C ASP A 138 5.09 -15.55 -16.48
N ILE A 139 4.06 -16.10 -15.85
CA ILE A 139 3.59 -15.69 -14.53
C ILE A 139 4.57 -16.02 -13.40
N ASN A 140 5.55 -16.89 -13.65
CA ASN A 140 6.57 -17.27 -12.69
C ASN A 140 7.95 -16.70 -13.05
N GLU A 141 8.03 -15.84 -14.07
CA GLU A 141 9.27 -15.16 -14.43
C GLU A 141 9.75 -14.34 -13.23
N GLU A 142 10.88 -14.75 -12.66
CA GLU A 142 11.56 -13.96 -11.65
C GLU A 142 12.58 -13.08 -12.37
N THR A 143 12.30 -11.78 -12.44
CA THR A 143 13.34 -10.81 -12.75
C THR A 143 14.30 -10.69 -11.56
N ILE A 144 15.37 -9.91 -11.68
CA ILE A 144 16.44 -9.78 -10.66
C ILE A 144 15.91 -9.55 -9.22
N ALA A 145 14.67 -9.06 -9.03
CA ALA A 145 14.11 -8.85 -7.70
C ALA A 145 12.67 -9.35 -7.43
N ILE A 146 11.80 -9.48 -8.45
CA ILE A 146 10.35 -9.60 -8.22
C ILE A 146 9.63 -10.41 -9.31
N THR A 147 8.64 -11.22 -8.89
CA THR A 147 7.72 -11.94 -9.79
C THR A 147 6.53 -11.05 -10.20
N PRO A 148 5.79 -11.35 -11.28
CA PRO A 148 4.56 -10.65 -11.62
C PRO A 148 3.57 -10.55 -10.46
N LEU A 149 3.36 -11.65 -9.72
CA LEU A 149 2.44 -11.65 -8.58
C LEU A 149 2.96 -10.77 -7.44
N ASP A 150 4.24 -10.86 -7.11
CA ASP A 150 4.85 -9.99 -6.09
C ASP A 150 4.77 -8.52 -6.47
N CYS A 151 4.90 -8.19 -7.75
CA CYS A 151 4.71 -6.83 -8.25
C CYS A 151 3.28 -6.34 -7.99
N ALA A 152 2.27 -7.16 -8.32
CA ALA A 152 0.89 -6.82 -8.05
C ALA A 152 0.64 -6.59 -6.55
N ILE A 153 1.20 -7.45 -5.70
CA ILE A 153 1.11 -7.35 -4.24
C ILE A 153 1.78 -6.07 -3.73
N LYS A 154 3.04 -5.82 -4.11
CA LYS A 154 3.84 -4.67 -3.66
C LYS A 154 3.16 -3.35 -3.97
N TYR A 155 2.53 -3.27 -5.14
CA TYR A 155 1.94 -2.04 -5.65
C TYR A 155 0.43 -1.93 -5.43
N GLY A 156 -0.19 -2.89 -4.72
CA GLY A 156 -1.60 -2.86 -4.39
C GLY A 156 -2.54 -3.01 -5.60
N SER A 157 -2.07 -3.66 -6.67
CA SER A 157 -2.78 -3.81 -7.94
C SER A 157 -3.75 -4.99 -7.90
N GLU A 158 -4.95 -4.74 -7.40
CA GLU A 158 -5.92 -5.77 -7.04
C GLU A 158 -6.42 -6.55 -8.27
N PHE A 159 -6.68 -5.89 -9.40
CA PHE A 159 -7.15 -6.58 -10.61
C PHE A 159 -6.08 -7.48 -11.21
N CYS A 160 -4.85 -6.98 -11.29
CA CYS A 160 -3.70 -7.76 -11.74
C CYS A 160 -3.38 -8.91 -10.78
N PHE A 161 -3.47 -8.69 -9.47
CA PHE A 161 -3.28 -9.73 -8.45
C PHE A 161 -4.26 -10.89 -8.65
N ASN A 162 -5.55 -10.59 -8.76
CA ASN A 162 -6.59 -11.60 -8.98
C ASN A 162 -6.40 -12.34 -10.29
N TYR A 163 -6.05 -11.63 -11.37
CA TYR A 163 -5.76 -12.22 -12.66
C TYR A 163 -4.58 -13.20 -12.60
N LEU A 164 -3.44 -12.79 -12.03
CA LEU A 164 -2.24 -13.60 -11.92
C LEU A 164 -2.46 -14.84 -11.03
N LYS A 165 -3.18 -14.69 -9.91
CA LYS A 165 -3.60 -15.84 -9.09
C LYS A 165 -4.43 -16.84 -9.87
N ASN A 166 -5.40 -16.38 -10.66
CA ASN A 166 -6.26 -17.24 -11.46
C ASN A 166 -5.48 -18.01 -12.55
N LEU A 167 -4.36 -17.46 -13.01
CA LEU A 167 -3.42 -18.16 -13.89
C LEU A 167 -2.54 -19.19 -13.16
N GLY A 168 -2.58 -19.25 -11.83
CA GLY A 168 -1.82 -20.19 -11.02
C GLY A 168 -0.50 -19.65 -10.49
N ALA A 169 -0.29 -18.33 -10.49
CA ALA A 169 0.89 -17.72 -9.90
C ALA A 169 0.98 -18.04 -8.40
N LYS A 170 2.21 -18.28 -7.91
CA LYS A 170 2.46 -18.68 -6.52
C LYS A 170 3.08 -17.55 -5.72
N TYR A 171 2.71 -17.49 -4.45
CA TYR A 171 3.39 -16.63 -3.48
C TYR A 171 4.85 -17.06 -3.30
N THR A 172 5.73 -16.06 -3.20
CA THR A 172 7.14 -16.22 -2.85
C THR A 172 7.35 -15.96 -1.35
N CYS A 173 8.59 -16.13 -0.88
CA CYS A 173 8.96 -15.72 0.49
C CYS A 173 8.88 -14.20 0.70
N LYS A 174 8.95 -13.39 -0.37
CA LYS A 174 8.89 -11.92 -0.32
C LYS A 174 7.45 -11.40 -0.32
N SER A 175 6.48 -12.16 -0.83
CA SER A 175 5.08 -11.73 -0.96
C SER A 175 4.50 -11.15 0.34
N LYS A 176 4.81 -11.75 1.50
CA LYS A 176 4.33 -11.26 2.80
C LYS A 176 4.83 -9.84 3.09
N MET A 177 6.13 -9.61 2.90
CA MET A 177 6.75 -8.31 3.08
C MET A 177 6.13 -7.29 2.13
N TYR A 178 5.90 -7.67 0.86
CA TYR A 178 5.29 -6.79 -0.13
C TYR A 178 3.83 -6.45 0.18
N ALA A 179 3.04 -7.39 0.71
CA ALA A 179 1.65 -7.11 1.08
C ALA A 179 1.59 -6.10 2.22
N VAL A 180 2.49 -6.27 3.20
CA VAL A 180 2.60 -5.35 4.34
C VAL A 180 3.15 -4.00 3.93
N GLN A 181 4.07 -3.93 2.96
CA GLN A 181 4.56 -2.68 2.40
C GLN A 181 3.47 -1.98 1.59
N GLY A 182 2.88 -2.66 0.61
CA GLY A 182 1.92 -2.10 -0.34
C GLY A 182 0.65 -1.56 0.32
N GLY A 183 0.27 -2.09 1.49
CA GLY A 183 -0.81 -1.53 2.30
C GLY A 183 -2.21 -1.73 1.71
N ASN A 184 -2.35 -2.53 0.64
CA ASN A 184 -3.66 -2.89 0.10
C ASN A 184 -4.29 -3.96 1.00
N ILE A 185 -5.32 -3.57 1.76
CA ILE A 185 -5.99 -4.42 2.75
C ILE A 185 -6.68 -5.63 2.10
N ASN A 186 -7.23 -5.49 0.89
CA ASN A 186 -7.92 -6.57 0.20
C ASN A 186 -6.94 -7.69 -0.17
N ILE A 187 -5.79 -7.33 -0.74
CA ILE A 187 -4.71 -8.27 -1.06
C ILE A 187 -4.19 -8.94 0.21
N PHE A 188 -3.94 -8.16 1.26
CA PHE A 188 -3.46 -8.67 2.55
C PHE A 188 -4.43 -9.70 3.14
N MET A 189 -5.73 -9.40 3.16
CA MET A 189 -6.76 -10.30 3.67
C MET A 189 -6.89 -11.56 2.83
N GLN A 190 -6.86 -11.42 1.51
CA GLN A 190 -6.89 -12.58 0.64
C GLN A 190 -5.71 -13.53 0.90
N MET A 191 -4.51 -12.99 1.14
CA MET A 191 -3.33 -13.81 1.47
C MET A 191 -3.48 -14.57 2.80
N ILE A 192 -4.14 -13.98 3.80
CA ILE A 192 -4.46 -14.68 5.06
C ILE A 192 -5.44 -15.81 4.80
N GLU A 193 -6.48 -15.58 4.01
CA GLU A 193 -7.46 -16.61 3.61
C GLU A 193 -6.81 -17.76 2.83
N ASP A 194 -5.77 -17.48 2.04
CA ASP A 194 -4.95 -18.48 1.37
C ASP A 194 -3.95 -19.20 2.30
N GLY A 195 -4.02 -18.94 3.61
CA GLY A 195 -3.22 -19.62 4.64
C GLY A 195 -1.82 -19.03 4.86
N LYS A 196 -1.56 -17.77 4.46
CA LYS A 196 -0.29 -17.11 4.80
C LYS A 196 -0.35 -16.52 6.21
N SER A 197 0.62 -16.91 7.04
CA SER A 197 0.85 -16.29 8.36
C SER A 197 1.71 -15.03 8.23
N PHE A 198 1.37 -14.01 9.01
CA PHE A 198 2.04 -12.70 9.07
C PHE A 198 2.60 -12.39 10.48
N ASP A 199 2.78 -13.40 11.33
CA ASP A 199 3.12 -13.24 12.75
C ASP A 199 4.45 -12.49 12.95
N ASP A 200 5.37 -12.63 12.00
CA ASP A 200 6.68 -11.99 11.96
C ASP A 200 6.68 -10.59 11.33
N MET A 201 5.54 -10.09 10.87
CA MET A 201 5.46 -8.87 10.04
C MET A 201 5.01 -7.61 10.78
N ILE A 202 4.73 -7.68 12.09
CA ILE A 202 4.28 -6.49 12.86
C ILE A 202 5.31 -5.35 12.81
N TYR A 203 6.60 -5.67 12.95
CA TYR A 203 7.67 -4.68 12.86
C TYR A 203 7.76 -4.06 11.47
N THR A 204 7.51 -4.85 10.42
CA THR A 204 7.44 -4.36 9.04
C THR A 204 6.28 -3.39 8.88
N ALA A 205 5.07 -3.74 9.35
CA ALA A 205 3.90 -2.88 9.27
C ALA A 205 4.13 -1.53 9.97
N LEU A 206 4.72 -1.57 11.17
CA LEU A 206 5.07 -0.37 11.93
C LEU A 206 6.15 0.47 11.24
N LYS A 207 7.18 -0.17 10.65
CA LYS A 207 8.25 0.50 9.89
C LYS A 207 7.69 1.28 8.69
N TYR A 208 6.74 0.70 7.98
CA TYR A 208 6.10 1.31 6.81
C TYR A 208 4.87 2.17 7.16
N ARG A 209 4.54 2.32 8.45
CA ARG A 209 3.41 3.11 8.96
C ARG A 209 2.06 2.64 8.40
N ASN A 210 1.95 1.34 8.12
CA ASN A 210 0.71 0.70 7.73
C ASN A 210 -0.04 0.23 8.97
N TYR A 211 -0.57 1.20 9.73
CA TYR A 211 -1.24 0.92 11.01
C TYR A 211 -2.48 0.05 10.85
N GLU A 212 -3.18 0.15 9.71
CA GLU A 212 -4.33 -0.71 9.40
C GLU A 212 -3.91 -2.17 9.22
N ILE A 213 -2.81 -2.41 8.50
CA ILE A 213 -2.21 -3.75 8.39
C ILE A 213 -1.66 -4.23 9.74
N ALA A 214 -1.01 -3.35 10.51
CA ALA A 214 -0.50 -3.69 11.84
C ALA A 214 -1.63 -4.14 12.78
N GLY A 215 -2.76 -3.42 12.77
CA GLY A 215 -3.97 -3.81 13.47
C GLY A 215 -4.51 -5.16 12.98
N GLY A 216 -4.54 -5.37 11.66
CA GLY A 216 -4.94 -6.65 11.07
C GLY A 216 -4.10 -7.83 11.53
N ILE A 217 -2.77 -7.67 11.57
CA ILE A 217 -1.84 -8.69 12.09
C ILE A 217 -2.15 -9.01 13.56
N ILE A 218 -2.35 -7.99 14.41
CA ILE A 218 -2.66 -8.21 15.83
C ILE A 218 -3.96 -9.00 15.99
N ILE A 219 -5.02 -8.70 15.24
CA ILE A 219 -6.28 -9.47 15.34
C ILE A 219 -6.08 -10.92 14.93
N VAL A 220 -5.37 -11.16 13.83
CA VAL A 220 -5.18 -12.51 13.29
C VAL A 220 -4.34 -13.37 14.24
N VAL A 221 -3.25 -12.81 14.78
CA VAL A 221 -2.34 -13.51 15.70
C VAL A 221 -3.03 -13.89 17.01
N TRP A 222 -3.94 -13.06 17.53
CA TRP A 222 -4.57 -13.26 18.84
C TRP A 222 -5.92 -14.00 18.79
N ARG A 223 -6.39 -14.41 17.59
CA ARG A 223 -7.63 -15.18 17.41
C ARG A 223 -7.42 -16.70 17.36
N PHE A 224 -6.19 -17.18 17.44
CA PHE A 224 -5.82 -18.60 17.51
C PHE A 224 -4.94 -18.86 18.74
#